data_AF-A0A2A4TDF2-F1
#
_entry.id   AF-A0A2A4TDF2-F1
#
_cell.length_a   1.000
_cell.length_b   1.000
_cell.length_c   1.000
_cell.angle_alpha   90.00
_cell.angle_beta   90.00
_cell.angle_gamma   90.00
#
_symmetry.space_group_name_H-M   'P 1'
#
loop_
_entity.id
_entity.type
_entity.pdbx_description
1 polymer ?
#
loop_
_entity_poly.entity_id
_entity_poly.type
_entity_poly.pdbx_seq_one_letter_code
_entity_poly.pdbx_strand_id
1 'polypeptide(L)'
;METKKGFQGTPLMRIPLFLSLVFLGLMVVVNFAMYFSRMSFYPSSVKDYYLGSEAAFTAARSYGSMLEVTHMHLPMMAIVMLVLTHLYLFAPISKNAKIGITVGAFAAALFSEGSSWLVRFVHPDFAILKVIAFVSLQSVLIFLIGGLGYMLLFVGRAAKIAAAEKPDPASLPEFTVTTQGRKKLSEKAENLLKTQWLKYKEGKAWGDDEEIAQPLIDELAKAGLAERRAGELKLTGLGWEASKMCVRRHRLAERLLEDVL
;
A
#
# COMPACT_ATOMS: atom_id res chain seq x y z
N MET A 1 -14.35 -17.27 -0.30
CA MET A 1 -14.47 -15.83 0.06
C MET A 1 -13.08 -15.31 0.30
N GLU A 2 -12.41 -14.90 -0.77
CA GLU A 2 -11.15 -14.18 -0.61
C GLU A 2 -11.46 -12.90 0.16
N THR A 3 -10.98 -12.86 1.41
CA THR A 3 -10.64 -11.62 2.10
C THR A 3 -10.05 -10.68 1.06
N LYS A 4 -10.41 -9.38 1.05
CA LYS A 4 -9.67 -8.35 0.31
C LYS A 4 -8.20 -8.50 0.67
N LYS A 5 -7.52 -9.34 -0.09
CA LYS A 5 -6.10 -9.59 -0.05
C LYS A 5 -5.63 -8.35 -0.77
N GLY A 6 -5.44 -7.26 -0.02
CA GLY A 6 -4.73 -6.10 -0.53
C GLY A 6 -3.50 -6.63 -1.28
N PHE A 7 -3.14 -5.97 -2.38
CA PHE A 7 -2.14 -6.30 -3.41
C PHE A 7 -1.03 -7.33 -3.06
N GLN A 8 -0.61 -7.35 -1.81
CA GLN A 8 0.20 -8.36 -1.14
C GLN A 8 -0.32 -9.81 -1.17
N GLY A 9 -1.56 -10.14 -1.54
CA GLY A 9 -2.09 -11.50 -1.30
C GLY A 9 -1.91 -12.55 -2.40
N THR A 10 -1.60 -12.16 -3.64
CA THR A 10 -1.48 -13.07 -4.80
C THR A 10 -0.07 -13.00 -5.40
N PRO A 11 0.57 -14.14 -5.70
CA PRO A 11 1.93 -14.16 -6.25
C PRO A 11 2.03 -13.45 -7.61
N LEU A 12 0.94 -13.45 -8.39
CA LEU A 12 0.87 -12.80 -9.71
C LEU A 12 1.08 -11.28 -9.68
N MET A 13 0.74 -10.60 -8.58
CA MET A 13 0.95 -9.15 -8.44
C MET A 13 2.30 -8.79 -7.81
N ARG A 14 2.89 -9.70 -7.02
CA ARG A 14 4.18 -9.48 -6.37
C ARG A 14 5.36 -9.56 -7.33
N ILE A 15 5.27 -10.40 -8.36
CA ILE A 15 6.37 -10.60 -9.32
C ILE A 15 6.62 -9.33 -10.14
N PRO A 16 5.63 -8.71 -10.82
CA PRO A 16 5.87 -7.47 -11.56
C PRO A 16 6.39 -6.35 -10.66
N LEU A 17 5.83 -6.20 -9.45
CA LEU A 17 6.30 -5.20 -8.51
C LEU A 17 7.76 -5.43 -8.10
N PHE A 18 8.14 -6.66 -7.76
CA PHE A 18 9.52 -6.99 -7.42
C PHE A 18 10.48 -6.68 -8.58
N LEU A 19 10.16 -7.14 -9.79
CA LEU A 19 10.98 -6.89 -10.97
C LEU A 19 11.10 -5.39 -11.26
N SER A 20 10.00 -4.63 -11.19
CA SER A 20 10.03 -3.17 -11.32
C SER A 20 10.94 -2.51 -10.30
N LEU A 21 10.91 -2.95 -9.03
CA LEU A 21 11.82 -2.43 -8.00
C LEU A 21 13.29 -2.77 -8.28
N VAL A 22 13.58 -3.93 -8.86
CA VAL A 22 14.95 -4.28 -9.30
C VAL A 22 15.42 -3.34 -10.41
N PHE A 23 14.61 -3.13 -11.46
CA PHE A 23 14.96 -2.20 -12.55
C PHE A 23 15.13 -0.76 -12.05
N LEU A 24 14.25 -0.29 -11.16
CA LEU A 24 14.37 1.03 -10.56
C LEU A 24 15.59 1.14 -9.63
N GLY A 25 15.95 0.07 -8.91
CA GLY A 25 17.17 0.02 -8.10
C GLY A 25 18.43 0.07 -8.97
N LEU A 26 18.47 -0.69 -10.06
CA LEU A 26 19.55 -0.63 -11.05
C LEU A 26 19.66 0.76 -11.69
N MET A 27 18.52 1.41 -11.98
CA MET A 27 18.49 2.78 -12.47
C MET A 27 19.18 3.75 -11.50
N VAL A 28 18.97 3.64 -10.18
CA VAL A 28 19.69 4.46 -9.19
C VAL A 28 21.21 4.23 -9.27
N VAL A 29 21.65 2.96 -9.34
CA VAL A 29 23.07 2.62 -9.46
C VAL A 29 23.69 3.21 -10.74
N VAL A 30 23.02 3.03 -11.89
CA VAL A 30 23.47 3.58 -13.17
C VAL A 30 23.50 5.11 -13.13
N ASN A 31 22.54 5.75 -12.46
CA ASN A 31 22.51 7.20 -12.33
C ASN A 31 23.71 7.73 -11.52
N PHE A 32 24.06 7.07 -10.42
CA PHE A 32 25.30 7.37 -9.68
C PHE A 32 26.54 7.17 -10.54
N ALA A 33 26.65 6.04 -11.25
CA ALA A 33 27.81 5.78 -12.11
C ALA A 33 27.94 6.85 -13.22
N MET A 34 26.83 7.22 -13.86
CA MET A 34 26.79 8.27 -14.88
C MET A 34 27.19 9.62 -14.30
N TYR A 35 26.67 9.99 -13.12
CA TYR A 35 27.03 11.24 -12.46
C TYR A 35 28.54 11.30 -12.16
N PHE A 36 29.09 10.26 -11.53
CA PHE A 36 30.50 10.23 -11.15
C PHE A 36 31.47 10.02 -12.31
N SER A 37 31.00 9.49 -13.44
CA SER A 37 31.82 9.39 -14.66
C SER A 37 32.09 10.74 -15.32
N ARG A 38 31.33 11.79 -14.95
CA ARG A 38 31.41 13.12 -15.56
C ARG A 38 31.67 14.23 -14.55
N MET A 39 31.18 14.07 -13.33
CA MET A 39 31.15 15.09 -12.29
C MET A 39 31.57 14.47 -10.96
N SER A 40 31.78 15.32 -9.95
CA SER A 40 31.97 14.92 -8.56
C SER A 40 31.03 15.71 -7.67
N PHE A 41 31.09 15.50 -6.35
CA PHE A 41 30.34 16.33 -5.41
C PHE A 41 30.87 17.75 -5.26
N TYR A 42 32.01 18.08 -5.89
CA TYR A 42 32.53 19.44 -5.89
C TYR A 42 31.79 20.31 -6.90
N PRO A 43 31.25 21.47 -6.50
CA PRO A 43 30.56 22.38 -7.42
C PRO A 43 31.43 22.84 -8.60
N SER A 44 32.76 22.92 -8.43
CA SER A 44 33.68 23.25 -9.53
C SER A 44 33.60 22.23 -10.67
N SER A 45 33.57 20.94 -10.36
CA SER A 45 33.43 19.88 -11.36
C SER A 45 32.11 19.97 -12.13
N VAL A 46 31.03 20.41 -11.47
CA VAL A 46 29.75 20.68 -12.14
C VAL A 46 29.85 21.90 -13.04
N LYS A 47 30.52 22.98 -12.60
CA LYS A 47 30.77 24.16 -13.44
C LYS A 47 31.53 23.76 -14.70
N ASP A 48 32.63 23.02 -14.57
CA ASP A 48 33.45 22.55 -15.69
C ASP A 48 32.65 21.68 -16.67
N TYR A 49 31.77 20.82 -16.16
CA TYR A 49 30.93 19.97 -17.00
C TYR A 49 29.90 20.75 -17.83
N TYR A 50 29.24 21.77 -17.25
CA TYR A 50 28.19 22.52 -17.95
C TYR A 50 28.74 23.71 -18.75
N LEU A 51 29.71 24.44 -18.21
CA LEU A 51 30.28 25.66 -18.79
C LEU A 51 31.52 25.39 -19.65
N GLY A 52 32.03 24.15 -19.63
CA GLY A 52 33.28 23.80 -20.30
C GLY A 52 34.48 24.11 -19.42
N SER A 53 35.64 23.61 -19.83
CA SER A 53 36.90 23.78 -19.13
C SER A 53 38.02 23.92 -20.14
N GLU A 54 38.77 25.02 -20.06
CA GLU A 54 39.97 25.22 -20.87
C GLU A 54 41.04 24.17 -20.53
N ALA A 55 41.21 23.86 -19.24
CA ALA A 55 42.18 22.88 -18.77
C ALA A 55 41.90 21.47 -19.31
N ALA A 56 40.63 21.10 -19.49
CA ALA A 56 40.22 19.83 -20.09
C ALA A 56 39.92 19.92 -21.59
N PHE A 57 40.12 21.09 -22.21
CA PHE A 57 39.76 21.37 -23.60
C PHE A 57 38.31 20.99 -23.96
N THR A 58 37.38 21.21 -23.04
CA THR A 58 35.96 20.90 -23.24
C THR A 58 35.14 22.16 -23.47
N ALA A 59 34.25 22.10 -24.46
CA ALA A 59 33.28 23.16 -24.71
C ALA A 59 32.11 23.09 -23.72
N ALA A 60 31.49 24.25 -23.48
CA ALA A 60 30.24 24.33 -22.74
C ALA A 60 29.14 23.49 -23.41
N ARG A 61 28.21 22.95 -22.62
CA ARG A 61 27.06 22.20 -23.14
C ARG A 61 26.22 23.10 -24.05
N SER A 62 25.84 22.58 -25.21
CA SER A 62 24.99 23.30 -26.16
C SER A 62 23.54 23.31 -25.69
N TYR A 63 22.77 24.33 -26.10
CA TYR A 63 21.34 24.42 -25.83
C TYR A 63 20.57 23.20 -26.34
N GLY A 64 20.88 22.72 -27.55
CA GLY A 64 20.28 21.50 -28.12
C GLY A 64 20.51 20.27 -27.25
N SER A 65 21.75 20.06 -26.78
CA SER A 65 22.05 18.93 -25.90
C SER A 65 21.33 18.99 -24.55
N MET A 66 21.02 20.19 -24.05
CA MET A 66 20.26 20.39 -22.82
C MET A 66 18.77 20.10 -23.05
N LEU A 67 18.22 20.51 -24.19
CA LEU A 67 16.85 20.21 -24.59
C LEU A 67 16.62 18.71 -24.78
N GLU A 68 17.54 18.01 -25.45
CA GLU A 68 17.44 16.56 -25.66
C GLU A 68 17.34 15.82 -24.32
N VAL A 69 18.24 16.14 -23.37
CA VAL A 69 18.21 15.55 -22.03
C VAL A 69 16.90 15.89 -21.30
N THR A 70 16.45 17.14 -21.38
CA THR A 70 15.22 17.60 -20.72
C THR A 70 13.98 16.90 -21.28
N HIS A 71 13.90 16.78 -22.62
CA HIS A 71 12.80 16.12 -23.31
C HIS A 71 12.68 14.65 -22.92
N MET A 72 13.81 13.96 -22.72
CA MET A 72 13.81 12.57 -22.29
C MET A 72 13.52 12.43 -20.79
N HIS A 73 14.07 13.32 -19.95
CA HIS A 73 13.94 13.19 -18.50
C HIS A 73 12.59 13.64 -17.95
N LEU A 74 12.01 14.76 -18.41
CA LEU A 74 10.75 15.26 -17.84
C LEU A 74 9.61 14.22 -17.84
N PRO A 75 9.25 13.60 -18.98
CA PRO A 75 8.18 12.60 -19.01
C PRO A 75 8.56 11.33 -18.24
N MET A 76 9.83 10.89 -18.34
CA MET A 76 10.30 9.70 -17.62
C MET A 76 10.20 9.89 -16.10
N MET A 77 10.69 11.03 -15.59
CA MET A 77 10.63 11.37 -14.16
C MET A 77 9.19 11.51 -13.69
N ALA A 78 8.29 12.09 -14.48
CA ALA A 78 6.88 12.19 -14.14
C ALA A 78 6.26 10.80 -13.92
N ILE A 79 6.52 9.85 -14.82
CA ILE A 79 6.02 8.47 -14.70
C ILE A 79 6.64 7.74 -13.51
N VAL A 80 7.97 7.80 -13.34
CA VAL A 80 8.65 7.13 -12.22
C VAL A 80 8.18 7.68 -10.87
N MET A 81 8.08 9.02 -10.74
CA MET A 81 7.59 9.65 -9.51
C MET A 81 6.13 9.27 -9.26
N LEU A 82 5.28 9.31 -10.28
CA LEU A 82 3.87 8.91 -10.17
C LEU A 82 3.76 7.46 -9.67
N VAL A 83 4.44 6.51 -10.32
CA VAL A 83 4.37 5.09 -9.95
C VAL A 83 4.84 4.87 -8.51
N LEU A 84 6.02 5.37 -8.13
CA LEU A 84 6.57 5.15 -6.79
C LEU A 84 5.72 5.80 -5.69
N THR A 85 5.31 7.05 -5.88
CA THR A 85 4.52 7.79 -4.89
C THR A 85 3.08 7.27 -4.80
N HIS A 86 2.48 6.86 -5.93
CA HIS A 86 1.16 6.26 -5.97
C HIS A 86 1.12 4.94 -5.19
N LEU A 87 2.13 4.07 -5.37
CA LEU A 87 2.23 2.83 -4.59
C LEU A 87 2.39 3.12 -3.09
N TYR A 88 3.09 4.20 -2.75
CA TYR A 88 3.25 4.66 -1.37
C TYR A 88 1.95 5.17 -0.72
N LEU A 89 0.88 5.46 -1.49
CA LEU A 89 -0.43 5.82 -0.92
C LEU A 89 -1.04 4.68 -0.09
N PHE A 90 -0.70 3.43 -0.43
CA PHE A 90 -1.13 2.24 0.30
C PHE A 90 -0.26 1.92 1.52
N ALA A 91 0.82 2.66 1.73
CA ALA A 91 1.65 2.50 2.92
C ALA A 91 0.89 2.89 4.20
N PRO A 92 1.09 2.18 5.33
CA PRO A 92 0.45 2.46 6.60
C PRO A 92 1.13 3.64 7.32
N ILE A 93 1.25 4.78 6.62
CA ILE A 93 1.83 6.03 7.13
C ILE A 93 0.76 7.12 7.18
N SER A 94 1.02 8.20 7.93
CA SER A 94 0.07 9.30 8.10
C SER A 94 -0.21 10.03 6.78
N LYS A 95 -1.40 10.63 6.66
CA LYS A 95 -1.82 11.39 5.47
C LYS A 95 -0.84 12.52 5.12
N ASN A 96 -0.38 13.26 6.13
CA ASN A 96 0.56 14.38 5.92
C ASN A 96 1.92 13.90 5.43
N ALA A 97 2.41 12.75 5.93
CA ALA A 97 3.64 12.16 5.42
C ALA A 97 3.50 11.76 3.94
N LYS A 98 2.37 11.17 3.53
CA LYS A 98 2.11 10.84 2.12
C LYS A 98 2.17 12.08 1.22
N ILE A 99 1.52 13.17 1.64
CA ILE A 99 1.53 14.44 0.90
C ILE A 99 2.95 14.99 0.82
N GLY A 100 3.66 15.07 1.94
CA GLY A 100 5.02 15.60 2.01
C GLY A 100 6.00 14.80 1.15
N ILE A 101 5.95 13.47 1.20
CA ILE A 101 6.77 12.59 0.37
C ILE A 101 6.46 12.81 -1.12
N THR A 102 5.18 12.91 -1.48
CA THR A 102 4.77 13.10 -2.89
C THR A 102 5.27 14.43 -3.42
N VAL A 103 4.96 15.54 -2.73
CA VAL A 103 5.40 16.89 -3.13
C VAL A 103 6.92 16.99 -3.15
N GLY A 104 7.60 16.45 -2.12
CA GLY A 104 9.05 16.45 -2.03
C GLY A 104 9.71 15.67 -3.18
N ALA A 105 9.14 14.54 -3.59
CA ALA A 105 9.67 13.74 -4.68
C ALA A 105 9.59 14.45 -6.03
N PHE A 106 8.43 15.04 -6.35
CA PHE A 106 8.27 15.82 -7.58
C PHE A 106 9.14 17.08 -7.57
N ALA A 107 9.28 17.76 -6.43
CA ALA A 107 10.17 18.91 -6.29
C ALA A 107 11.64 18.51 -6.51
N ALA A 108 12.11 17.42 -5.90
CA ALA A 108 13.47 16.92 -6.09
C ALA A 108 13.76 16.57 -7.55
N ALA A 109 12.82 15.91 -8.24
CA ALA A 109 12.93 15.61 -9.66
C ALA A 109 13.02 16.88 -10.52
N LEU A 110 12.16 17.86 -10.26
CA LEU A 110 12.16 19.13 -10.98
C LEU A 110 13.47 19.90 -10.79
N PHE A 111 13.96 20.00 -9.55
CA PHE A 111 15.24 20.67 -9.27
C PHE A 111 16.43 19.91 -9.85
N SER A 112 16.39 18.59 -9.94
CA SER A 112 17.47 17.80 -10.56
C SER A 112 17.71 18.22 -12.02
N GLU A 113 16.63 18.36 -12.80
CA GLU A 113 16.75 18.78 -14.20
C GLU A 113 16.92 20.30 -14.33
N GLY A 114 16.12 21.07 -13.59
CA GLY A 114 16.12 22.53 -13.64
C GLY A 114 17.44 23.17 -13.22
N SER A 115 18.14 22.60 -12.24
CA SER A 115 19.45 23.10 -11.81
C SER A 115 20.50 23.05 -12.92
N SER A 116 20.41 22.07 -13.83
CA SER A 116 21.30 21.98 -15.00
C SER A 116 21.18 23.22 -15.90
N TRP A 117 19.95 23.71 -16.11
CA TRP A 117 19.68 24.92 -16.87
C TRP A 117 20.18 26.18 -16.17
N LEU A 118 19.97 26.26 -14.85
CA LEU A 118 20.41 27.39 -14.04
C LEU A 118 21.94 27.55 -14.06
N VAL A 119 22.69 26.44 -13.94
CA VAL A 119 24.15 26.46 -14.04
C VAL A 119 24.60 27.01 -15.39
N ARG A 120 23.96 26.53 -16.47
CA ARG A 120 24.41 26.81 -17.83
C ARG A 120 24.06 28.22 -18.32
N PHE A 121 22.88 28.73 -17.96
CA PHE A 121 22.30 29.91 -18.59
C PHE A 121 21.98 31.05 -17.62
N VAL A 122 22.05 30.83 -16.30
CA VAL A 122 21.75 31.86 -15.30
C VAL A 122 22.99 32.26 -14.53
N HIS A 123 23.58 31.35 -13.74
CA HIS A 123 24.79 31.65 -12.96
C HIS A 123 25.56 30.38 -12.57
N PRO A 124 26.92 30.39 -12.62
CA PRO A 124 27.74 29.23 -12.25
C PRO A 124 27.48 28.70 -10.83
N ASP A 125 27.12 29.56 -9.88
CA ASP A 125 26.94 29.16 -8.46
C ASP A 125 25.73 28.27 -8.21
N PHE A 126 24.80 28.16 -9.17
CA PHE A 126 23.77 27.12 -9.15
C PHE A 126 24.35 25.70 -9.24
N ALA A 127 25.66 25.54 -9.43
CA ALA A 127 26.34 24.26 -9.35
C ALA A 127 26.15 23.59 -7.98
N ILE A 128 26.06 24.39 -6.90
CA ILE A 128 25.75 23.91 -5.55
C ILE A 128 24.34 23.30 -5.54
N LEU A 129 23.37 24.01 -6.12
CA LEU A 129 22.00 23.52 -6.25
C LEU A 129 21.94 22.22 -7.04
N LYS A 130 22.74 22.05 -8.10
CA LYS A 130 22.79 20.81 -8.88
C LYS A 130 23.28 19.62 -8.05
N VAL A 131 24.31 19.80 -7.23
CA VAL A 131 24.80 18.75 -6.31
C VAL A 131 23.72 18.38 -5.29
N ILE A 132 23.13 19.39 -4.63
CA ILE A 132 22.05 19.18 -3.64
C ILE A 132 20.85 18.49 -4.27
N ALA A 133 20.44 18.93 -5.47
CA ALA A 133 19.30 18.36 -6.18
C ALA A 133 19.55 16.90 -6.59
N PHE A 134 20.77 16.59 -7.05
CA PHE A 134 21.15 15.21 -7.34
C PHE A 134 21.06 14.33 -6.09
N VAL A 135 21.72 14.72 -5.00
CA VAL A 135 21.69 13.96 -3.74
C VAL A 135 20.27 13.81 -3.20
N SER A 136 19.46 14.87 -3.27
CA SER A 136 18.06 14.85 -2.84
C SER A 136 17.23 13.87 -3.67
N LEU A 137 17.35 13.90 -4.99
CA LEU A 137 16.63 12.97 -5.87
C LEU A 137 17.06 11.52 -5.63
N GLN A 138 18.36 11.24 -5.52
CA GLN A 138 18.85 9.88 -5.22
C GLN A 138 18.33 9.39 -3.87
N SER A 139 18.35 10.25 -2.85
CA SER A 139 17.88 9.91 -1.51
C SER A 139 16.39 9.58 -1.51
N VAL A 140 15.57 10.37 -2.21
CA VAL A 140 14.13 10.11 -2.36
C VAL A 140 13.88 8.79 -3.09
N LEU A 141 14.59 8.53 -4.19
CA LEU A 141 14.45 7.29 -4.95
C LEU A 141 14.80 6.07 -4.09
N ILE A 142 15.95 6.10 -3.41
CA ILE A 142 16.40 5.03 -2.52
C ILE A 142 15.38 4.82 -1.39
N PHE A 143 14.88 5.90 -0.79
CA PHE A 143 13.87 5.84 0.26
C PHE A 143 12.57 5.18 -0.22
N LEU A 144 12.03 5.61 -1.37
CA LEU A 144 10.79 5.07 -1.92
C LEU A 144 10.93 3.61 -2.36
N ILE A 145 12.00 3.28 -3.09
CA ILE A 145 12.27 1.92 -3.55
C ILE A 145 12.52 1.00 -2.35
N GLY A 146 13.37 1.43 -1.41
CA GLY A 146 13.71 0.68 -0.22
C GLY A 146 12.50 0.46 0.69
N GLY A 147 11.67 1.47 0.90
CA GLY A 147 10.45 1.36 1.69
C GLY A 147 9.40 0.44 1.08
N LEU A 148 9.21 0.50 -0.25
CA LEU A 148 8.33 -0.44 -0.96
C LEU A 148 8.89 -1.86 -0.94
N GLY A 149 10.20 -2.03 -1.14
CA GLY A 149 10.88 -3.31 -1.05
C GLY A 149 10.76 -3.93 0.35
N TYR A 150 10.93 -3.12 1.39
CA TYR A 150 10.71 -3.53 2.78
C TYR A 150 9.27 -3.99 2.99
N MET A 151 8.28 -3.22 2.53
CA MET A 151 6.87 -3.61 2.65
C MET A 151 6.57 -4.93 1.95
N LEU A 152 7.12 -5.14 0.75
CA LEU A 152 6.93 -6.36 -0.03
C LEU A 152 7.49 -7.60 0.68
N LEU A 153 8.67 -7.47 1.29
CA LEU A 153 9.38 -8.59 1.92
C LEU A 153 8.88 -8.91 3.34
N PHE A 154 8.63 -7.88 4.16
CA PHE A 154 8.38 -8.05 5.60
C PHE A 154 6.89 -8.17 5.94
N VAL A 155 6.03 -7.34 5.35
CA VAL A 155 4.56 -7.44 5.58
C VAL A 155 4.01 -8.72 4.94
N GLY A 156 4.59 -9.12 3.81
CA GLY A 156 4.26 -10.38 3.14
C GLY A 156 4.63 -11.64 3.93
N ARG A 157 5.60 -11.57 4.87
CA ARG A 157 6.00 -12.66 5.78
C ARG A 157 5.12 -12.70 7.03
N ALA A 158 4.87 -11.55 7.66
CA ALA A 158 3.98 -11.46 8.82
C ALA A 158 2.55 -11.98 8.51
N ALA A 159 2.02 -11.66 7.32
CA ALA A 159 0.72 -12.18 6.88
C ALA A 159 0.72 -13.70 6.63
N LYS A 160 1.86 -14.29 6.23
CA LYS A 160 1.98 -15.74 6.07
C LYS A 160 2.09 -16.45 7.42
N ILE A 161 2.85 -15.90 8.36
CA ILE A 161 2.99 -16.45 9.72
C ILE A 161 1.64 -16.39 10.45
N ALA A 162 0.95 -15.24 10.42
CA ALA A 162 -0.39 -15.10 11.00
C ALA A 162 -1.46 -15.98 10.32
N ALA A 163 -1.27 -16.34 9.04
CA ALA A 163 -2.14 -17.30 8.35
C ALA A 163 -1.84 -18.75 8.74
N ALA A 164 -0.57 -19.08 9.03
CA ALA A 164 -0.15 -20.39 9.52
C ALA A 164 -0.54 -20.62 11.00
N GLU A 165 -0.69 -19.54 11.77
CA GLU A 165 -1.12 -19.57 13.17
C GLU A 165 -2.65 -19.67 13.33
N LYS A 166 -3.43 -19.48 12.25
CA LYS A 166 -4.87 -19.75 12.30
C LYS A 166 -5.10 -21.25 12.48
N PRO A 167 -5.90 -21.68 13.48
CA PRO A 167 -6.16 -23.08 13.71
C PRO A 167 -6.79 -23.72 12.48
N ASP A 168 -6.33 -24.92 12.16
CA ASP A 168 -6.80 -25.71 11.02
C ASP A 168 -8.34 -25.84 11.12
N PRO A 169 -9.12 -25.49 10.10
CA PRO A 169 -10.56 -25.75 10.12
C PRO A 169 -10.92 -27.22 10.39
N ALA A 170 -10.02 -28.18 10.14
CA ALA A 170 -10.16 -29.59 10.52
C ALA A 170 -9.84 -29.88 12.00
N SER A 171 -9.18 -28.96 12.71
CA SER A 171 -8.99 -29.00 14.17
C SER A 171 -10.17 -28.45 14.97
N LEU A 172 -11.15 -27.85 14.27
CA LEU A 172 -12.42 -27.48 14.86
C LEU A 172 -13.30 -28.74 14.95
N PRO A 173 -13.97 -29.00 16.08
CA PRO A 173 -14.79 -30.20 16.24
C PRO A 173 -15.86 -30.28 15.16
N GLU A 174 -15.86 -31.39 14.42
CA GLU A 174 -16.80 -31.67 13.34
C GLU A 174 -18.19 -31.97 13.95
N PHE A 175 -19.01 -30.93 14.09
CA PHE A 175 -20.39 -31.10 14.56
C PHE A 175 -21.32 -31.35 13.35
N THR A 176 -21.81 -32.58 13.24
CA THR A 176 -22.83 -33.00 12.26
C THR A 176 -24.07 -32.13 12.36
N VAL A 177 -24.33 -31.32 11.32
CA VAL A 177 -25.52 -30.49 11.19
C VAL A 177 -26.68 -31.36 10.71
N THR A 178 -27.67 -31.61 11.57
CA THR A 178 -28.97 -32.13 11.14
C THR A 178 -29.77 -30.99 10.52
N THR A 179 -29.95 -31.03 9.20
CA THR A 179 -30.86 -30.13 8.49
C THR A 179 -32.31 -30.53 8.77
N GLN A 180 -32.86 -30.13 9.91
CA GLN A 180 -34.30 -30.29 10.19
C GLN A 180 -34.93 -28.94 10.57
N GLY A 181 -35.82 -28.46 9.68
CA GLY A 181 -36.81 -27.41 9.96
C GLY A 181 -36.29 -25.96 9.98
N ARG A 182 -36.19 -25.30 8.82
CA ARG A 182 -36.00 -23.83 8.77
C ARG A 182 -37.26 -23.12 9.30
N LYS A 183 -37.27 -22.78 10.60
CA LYS A 183 -38.04 -21.60 11.05
C LYS A 183 -37.32 -20.36 10.53
N LYS A 184 -38.02 -19.53 9.76
CA LYS A 184 -37.49 -18.27 9.21
C LYS A 184 -37.24 -17.31 10.38
N LEU A 185 -35.98 -16.97 10.62
CA LEU A 185 -35.59 -15.96 11.61
C LEU A 185 -36.14 -14.59 11.18
N SER A 186 -36.48 -13.76 12.16
CA SER A 186 -36.76 -12.35 11.98
C SER A 186 -35.55 -11.62 11.40
N GLU A 187 -35.77 -10.63 10.54
CA GLU A 187 -34.72 -9.78 9.97
C GLU A 187 -33.86 -9.11 11.06
N LYS A 188 -34.49 -8.75 12.18
CA LYS A 188 -33.79 -8.20 13.36
C LYS A 188 -32.86 -9.22 14.02
N ALA A 189 -33.22 -10.50 14.05
CA ALA A 189 -32.40 -11.57 14.60
C ALA A 189 -31.22 -11.91 13.66
N GLU A 190 -31.44 -11.93 12.34
CA GLU A 190 -30.36 -12.08 11.36
C GLU A 190 -29.35 -10.92 11.43
N ASN A 191 -29.83 -9.69 11.61
CA ASN A 191 -28.98 -8.51 11.78
C ASN A 191 -28.14 -8.57 13.06
N LEU A 192 -28.71 -9.07 14.16
CA LEU A 192 -27.97 -9.26 15.41
C LEU A 192 -26.83 -10.28 15.24
N LEU A 193 -27.09 -11.41 14.58
CA LEU A 193 -26.09 -12.42 14.24
C LEU A 193 -24.95 -11.86 13.36
N LYS A 194 -25.29 -10.98 12.41
CA LYS A 194 -24.33 -10.28 11.54
C LYS A 194 -23.46 -9.30 12.33
N THR A 195 -24.06 -8.46 13.16
CA THR A 195 -23.35 -7.47 13.98
C THR A 195 -22.39 -8.15 14.92
N GLN A 196 -22.79 -9.26 15.54
CA GLN A 196 -21.87 -9.96 16.42
C GLN A 196 -20.68 -10.54 15.66
N TRP A 197 -20.91 -11.20 14.52
CA TRP A 197 -19.82 -11.76 13.74
C TRP A 197 -18.76 -10.70 13.38
N LEU A 198 -19.21 -9.48 13.09
CA LEU A 198 -18.33 -8.34 12.84
C LEU A 198 -17.56 -7.93 14.11
N LYS A 199 -18.22 -7.78 15.26
CA LYS A 199 -17.58 -7.46 16.55
C LYS A 199 -16.51 -8.48 16.94
N TYR A 200 -16.81 -9.77 16.79
CA TYR A 200 -15.83 -10.83 17.03
C TYR A 200 -14.59 -10.72 16.13
N LYS A 201 -14.79 -10.42 14.85
CA LYS A 201 -13.68 -10.22 13.91
C LYS A 201 -12.83 -8.99 14.27
N GLU A 202 -13.44 -7.99 14.90
CA GLU A 202 -12.76 -6.80 15.42
C GLU A 202 -12.09 -7.03 16.79
N GLY A 203 -12.17 -8.24 17.35
CA GLY A 203 -11.63 -8.56 18.67
C GLY A 203 -12.42 -7.94 19.83
N LYS A 204 -13.64 -7.46 19.57
CA LYS A 204 -14.53 -6.90 20.59
C LYS A 204 -15.37 -8.01 21.23
N ALA A 205 -15.54 -7.92 22.55
CA ALA A 205 -16.34 -8.86 23.31
C ALA A 205 -17.84 -8.76 22.95
N TRP A 206 -18.57 -9.81 23.28
CA TRP A 206 -20.02 -9.80 23.26
C TRP A 206 -20.55 -8.93 24.39
N GLY A 207 -21.46 -7.99 24.09
CA GLY A 207 -22.39 -7.52 25.10
C GLY A 207 -22.21 -6.13 25.72
N ASP A 208 -21.58 -5.17 25.05
CA ASP A 208 -21.59 -3.77 25.54
C ASP A 208 -22.75 -2.91 24.98
N ASP A 209 -23.61 -3.46 24.11
CA ASP A 209 -24.78 -2.72 23.63
C ASP A 209 -25.93 -2.93 24.63
N GLU A 210 -26.19 -1.92 25.45
CA GLU A 210 -27.16 -1.89 26.56
C GLU A 210 -28.64 -2.03 26.13
N GLU A 211 -28.93 -2.35 24.87
CA GLU A 211 -30.28 -2.34 24.31
C GLU A 211 -30.57 -3.50 23.33
N ILE A 212 -30.08 -4.71 23.62
CA ILE A 212 -30.53 -5.91 22.89
C ILE A 212 -31.93 -6.30 23.38
N ALA A 213 -32.95 -6.08 22.55
CA ALA A 213 -34.33 -6.39 22.88
C ALA A 213 -34.52 -7.87 23.26
N GLN A 214 -35.03 -8.12 24.48
CA GLN A 214 -35.30 -9.46 25.04
C GLN A 214 -36.03 -10.44 24.08
N PRO A 215 -37.01 -10.01 23.25
CA PRO A 215 -37.67 -10.90 22.30
C PRO A 215 -36.74 -11.53 21.25
N LEU A 216 -35.66 -10.84 20.86
CA LEU A 216 -34.69 -11.35 19.88
C LEU A 216 -33.78 -12.41 20.48
N ILE A 217 -33.42 -12.24 21.75
CA ILE A 217 -32.66 -13.21 22.51
C ILE A 217 -33.46 -14.50 22.67
N ASP A 218 -34.74 -14.38 23.01
CA ASP A 218 -35.64 -15.52 23.18
C ASP A 218 -35.88 -16.25 21.85
N GLU A 219 -35.93 -15.52 20.73
CA GLU A 219 -36.01 -16.09 19.38
C GLU A 219 -34.75 -16.90 19.02
N LEU A 220 -33.57 -16.34 19.26
CA LEU A 220 -32.29 -17.03 19.02
C LEU A 220 -32.09 -18.24 19.93
N ALA A 221 -32.52 -18.14 21.19
CA ALA A 221 -32.49 -19.25 22.13
C ALA A 221 -33.46 -20.38 21.72
N LYS A 222 -34.69 -20.04 21.31
CA LYS A 222 -35.66 -21.02 20.77
C LYS A 222 -35.16 -21.70 19.49
N ALA A 223 -34.34 -21.01 18.71
CA ALA A 223 -33.72 -21.57 17.50
C ALA A 223 -32.42 -22.37 17.80
N GLY A 224 -32.00 -22.46 19.06
CA GLY A 224 -30.77 -23.14 19.46
C GLY A 224 -29.49 -22.43 19.00
N LEU A 225 -29.59 -21.14 18.65
CA LEU A 225 -28.48 -20.33 18.14
C LEU A 225 -27.75 -19.57 19.24
N ALA A 226 -28.40 -19.31 20.38
CA ALA A 226 -27.81 -18.64 21.52
C ALA A 226 -28.18 -19.34 22.83
N GLU A 227 -27.24 -19.39 23.77
CA GLU A 227 -27.44 -19.87 25.14
C GLU A 227 -27.13 -18.74 26.12
N ARG A 228 -27.88 -18.71 27.22
CA ARG A 228 -27.63 -17.78 28.32
C ARG A 228 -26.87 -18.51 29.41
N ARG A 229 -25.65 -18.07 29.73
CA ARG A 229 -24.83 -18.65 30.80
C ARG A 229 -24.32 -17.53 31.70
N ALA A 230 -24.72 -17.56 32.97
CA ALA A 230 -24.28 -16.61 34.00
C ALA A 230 -24.48 -15.12 33.64
N GLY A 231 -25.61 -14.77 33.03
CA GLY A 231 -25.91 -13.38 32.63
C GLY A 231 -25.32 -12.96 31.28
N GLU A 232 -24.37 -13.73 30.73
CA GLU A 232 -23.83 -13.52 29.39
C GLU A 232 -24.62 -14.33 28.34
N LEU A 233 -24.90 -13.71 27.20
CA LEU A 233 -25.42 -14.40 26.03
C LEU A 233 -24.24 -14.90 25.18
N LYS A 234 -24.16 -16.20 24.92
CA LYS A 234 -23.13 -16.80 24.05
C LYS A 234 -23.80 -17.50 22.88
N LEU A 235 -23.27 -17.33 21.66
CA LEU A 235 -23.71 -18.14 20.53
C LEU A 235 -23.29 -19.58 20.74
N THR A 236 -24.20 -20.48 20.41
CA THR A 236 -23.90 -21.90 20.25
C THR A 236 -23.06 -22.11 18.99
N GLY A 237 -22.53 -23.32 18.79
CA GLY A 237 -21.86 -23.66 17.52
C GLY A 237 -22.77 -23.45 16.30
N LEU A 238 -24.07 -23.70 16.44
CA LEU A 238 -25.08 -23.43 15.40
C LEU A 238 -25.28 -21.93 15.17
N GLY A 239 -25.28 -21.13 16.23
CA GLY A 239 -25.33 -19.67 16.15
C GLY A 239 -24.17 -19.08 15.36
N TRP A 240 -22.95 -19.60 15.58
CA TRP A 240 -21.76 -19.17 14.85
C TRP A 240 -21.82 -19.49 13.36
N GLU A 241 -22.26 -20.69 12.99
CA GLU A 241 -22.43 -21.05 11.58
C GLU A 241 -23.55 -20.25 10.90
N ALA A 242 -24.67 -20.02 11.60
CA ALA A 242 -25.75 -19.17 11.13
C ALA A 242 -25.27 -17.73 10.89
N SER A 243 -24.51 -17.15 11.82
CA SER A 243 -23.87 -15.84 11.67
C SER A 243 -22.97 -15.74 10.45
N LYS A 244 -22.09 -16.73 10.23
CA LYS A 244 -21.22 -16.79 9.03
C LYS A 244 -22.04 -16.82 7.74
N MET A 245 -23.11 -17.60 7.72
CA MET A 245 -24.00 -17.74 6.56
C MET A 245 -24.78 -16.47 6.25
N CYS A 246 -25.29 -15.77 7.26
CA CYS A 246 -25.95 -14.46 7.09
C CYS A 246 -24.99 -13.42 6.47
N VAL A 247 -23.76 -13.33 6.99
CA VAL A 247 -22.74 -12.42 6.46
C VAL A 247 -22.34 -12.77 5.02
N ARG A 248 -22.23 -14.06 4.71
CA ARG A 248 -21.93 -14.54 3.36
C ARG A 248 -23.04 -14.18 2.37
N ARG A 249 -24.31 -14.38 2.73
CA ARG A 249 -25.47 -14.03 1.90
C ARG A 249 -25.53 -12.53 1.63
N HIS A 250 -25.37 -11.71 2.66
CA HIS A 250 -25.41 -10.26 2.54
C HIS A 250 -24.32 -9.73 1.60
N ARG A 251 -23.08 -10.20 1.76
CA ARG A 251 -21.97 -9.78 0.89
C ARG A 251 -22.10 -10.28 -0.55
N LEU A 252 -22.79 -11.40 -0.76
CA LEU A 252 -23.09 -11.88 -2.10
C LEU A 252 -24.14 -10.98 -2.78
N ALA A 253 -25.15 -10.54 -2.03
CA ALA A 253 -26.13 -9.57 -2.51
C ALA A 253 -25.50 -8.19 -2.82
N GLU A 254 -24.61 -7.68 -1.96
CA GLU A 254 -23.86 -6.45 -2.22
C GLU A 254 -23.05 -6.55 -3.53
N ARG A 255 -22.33 -7.65 -3.76
CA ARG A 255 -21.59 -7.88 -5.01
C ARG A 255 -22.48 -7.93 -6.24
N LEU A 256 -23.62 -8.61 -6.16
CA LEU A 256 -24.56 -8.67 -7.27
C LEU A 256 -25.12 -7.29 -7.63
N LEU A 257 -25.27 -6.40 -6.65
CA LEU A 257 -25.67 -5.02 -6.92
C LEU A 257 -24.53 -4.19 -7.53
N GLU A 258 -23.29 -4.39 -7.07
CA GLU A 258 -22.09 -3.74 -7.62
C GLU A 258 -21.77 -4.19 -9.06
N ASP A 259 -22.02 -5.46 -9.41
CA ASP A 259 -21.69 -6.02 -10.73
C ASP A 259 -22.78 -5.72 -11.79
N VAL A 260 -23.97 -5.29 -11.40
CA VAL A 260 -25.14 -5.05 -12.29
C VAL A 260 -25.40 -3.57 -12.55
N LEU A 261 -24.87 -2.66 -11.72
CA LEU A 261 -24.97 -1.20 -11.86
C LEU A 261 -23.72 -0.61 -12.52
#